data_AF-A0A1W9T198-F1
#
_entry.id   AF-A0A1W9T198-F1
#
_cell.length_a   1.000
_cell.length_b   1.000
_cell.length_c   1.000
_cell.angle_alpha   90.00
_cell.angle_beta   90.00
_cell.angle_gamma   90.00
#
_symmetry.space_group_name_H-M   'P 1'
#
loop_
_entity.id
_entity.type
_entity.pdbx_description
1 polymer ?
#
loop_
_entity_poly.entity_id
_entity_poly.type
_entity_poly.pdbx_seq_one_letter_code
_entity_poly.pdbx_strand_id
1 'polypeptide(L)'
;MGYLSGFIFNIIDKINSQLIRRFVQLFFLGIVIIIGIQFYDFTAQLENGKIPDIERPPGVEAFLPISALVSLKHLFLTGKINEVHPSGLVIFILVCFSALLLKKSFCSWICPFGLLSEYLTKLNAAIFINPLKVPAWPDYLLRSVKYFLAAFFVWSIFFKMPANAVMQFIYSPYNVVADIKMLKFFTDISATALIVTIVIMLLSVIIKNFWCRYLCPYGGLLGFISLFSAGKIRRNSDSCTGCGKCDRACPSLIKISDKKIINSDECTACMKCTGVCPEQNTLELSILSRTVPVKPMAVAFILLAIFAGGITIASVSGNWHNKVTKKQYLIYMMSQGMLNNKIAIPAMRDNIKMEKMRKMMEMMNNGKP
;
A
#
# COMPACT_ATOMS: atom_id res chain seq x y z
N MET A 1 43.08 -9.46 -21.73
CA MET A 1 42.22 -10.23 -20.78
C MET A 1 41.33 -9.36 -19.88
N GLY A 2 41.66 -8.10 -19.55
CA GLY A 2 40.83 -7.25 -18.67
C GLY A 2 39.51 -6.72 -19.24
N TYR A 3 39.40 -6.50 -20.57
CA TYR A 3 38.17 -5.97 -21.18
C TYR A 3 37.00 -6.99 -21.24
N LEU A 4 37.31 -8.28 -21.41
CA LEU A 4 36.31 -9.35 -21.42
C LEU A 4 35.75 -9.63 -20.02
N SER A 5 36.58 -9.52 -18.98
CA SER A 5 36.15 -9.67 -17.59
C SER A 5 35.22 -8.53 -17.15
N GLY A 6 35.52 -7.28 -17.52
CA GLY A 6 34.63 -6.13 -17.25
C GLY A 6 33.31 -6.19 -18.01
N PHE A 7 33.32 -6.69 -19.26
CA PHE A 7 32.11 -6.83 -20.07
C PHE A 7 31.15 -7.91 -19.54
N ILE A 8 31.69 -9.08 -19.13
CA ILE A 8 30.90 -10.17 -18.56
C ILE A 8 30.34 -9.79 -17.17
N PHE A 9 31.15 -9.19 -16.30
CA PHE A 9 30.71 -8.75 -14.97
C PHE A 9 29.58 -7.71 -15.05
N ASN A 10 29.59 -6.85 -16.08
CA ASN A 10 28.57 -5.81 -16.29
C ASN A 10 27.28 -6.32 -16.94
N ILE A 11 27.34 -7.34 -17.80
CA ILE A 11 26.15 -8.06 -18.28
C ILE A 11 25.46 -8.76 -17.11
N ILE A 12 26.25 -9.36 -16.21
CA ILE A 12 25.76 -9.95 -14.96
C ILE A 12 25.09 -8.88 -14.09
N ASP A 13 25.69 -7.70 -13.87
CA ASP A 13 25.11 -6.63 -13.04
C ASP A 13 23.78 -6.06 -13.61
N LYS A 14 23.66 -5.94 -14.96
CA LYS A 14 22.42 -5.50 -15.63
C LYS A 14 21.30 -6.53 -15.53
N ILE A 15 21.60 -7.82 -15.76
CA ILE A 15 20.65 -8.94 -15.58
C ILE A 15 20.26 -9.09 -14.10
N ASN A 16 21.19 -8.82 -13.17
CA ASN A 16 20.95 -8.84 -11.73
C ASN A 16 19.89 -7.82 -11.28
N SER A 17 19.85 -6.63 -11.89
CA SER A 17 18.99 -5.53 -11.43
C SER A 17 17.51 -5.91 -11.31
N GLN A 18 16.98 -6.59 -12.33
CA GLN A 18 15.58 -7.00 -12.38
C GLN A 18 15.34 -8.32 -11.64
N LEU A 19 16.35 -9.19 -11.55
CA LEU A 19 16.28 -10.42 -10.75
C LEU A 19 16.18 -10.11 -9.26
N ILE A 20 17.07 -9.24 -8.74
CA ILE A 20 17.04 -8.78 -7.34
C ILE A 20 15.67 -8.16 -7.03
N ARG A 21 15.17 -7.28 -7.90
CA ARG A 21 13.86 -6.66 -7.71
C ARG A 21 12.73 -7.69 -7.66
N ARG A 22 12.73 -8.69 -8.55
CA ARG A 22 11.74 -9.78 -8.53
C ARG A 22 11.83 -10.61 -7.27
N PHE A 23 13.04 -10.92 -6.80
CA PHE A 23 13.24 -11.62 -5.54
C PHE A 23 12.63 -10.86 -4.37
N VAL A 24 12.91 -9.55 -4.28
CA VAL A 24 12.31 -8.67 -3.24
C VAL A 24 10.78 -8.65 -3.34
N GLN A 25 10.22 -8.51 -4.55
CA GLN A 25 8.77 -8.53 -4.76
C GLN A 25 8.13 -9.84 -4.30
N LEU A 26 8.74 -10.99 -4.63
CA LEU A 26 8.24 -12.31 -4.21
C LEU A 26 8.39 -12.54 -2.71
N PHE A 27 9.48 -12.06 -2.12
CA PHE A 27 9.69 -12.09 -0.68
C PHE A 27 8.59 -11.33 0.08
N PHE A 28 8.31 -10.08 -0.31
CA PHE A 28 7.23 -9.29 0.31
C PHE A 28 5.84 -9.85 0.01
N LEU A 29 5.62 -10.44 -1.17
CA LEU A 29 4.38 -11.16 -1.48
C LEU A 29 4.19 -12.33 -0.50
N GLY A 30 5.25 -13.10 -0.23
CA GLY A 30 5.23 -14.18 0.76
C GLY A 30 4.84 -13.68 2.16
N ILE A 31 5.42 -12.57 2.61
CA ILE A 31 5.06 -11.92 3.88
C ILE A 31 3.57 -11.55 3.91
N VAL A 32 3.06 -10.91 2.85
CA VAL A 32 1.66 -10.51 2.76
C VAL A 32 0.72 -11.72 2.80
N ILE A 33 1.06 -12.81 2.12
CA ILE A 33 0.27 -14.05 2.13
C ILE A 33 0.24 -14.66 3.54
N ILE A 34 1.39 -14.74 4.22
CA ILE A 34 1.47 -15.28 5.58
C ILE A 34 0.63 -14.44 6.55
N ILE A 35 0.74 -13.11 6.49
CA ILE A 35 -0.08 -12.18 7.28
C ILE A 35 -1.57 -12.38 6.98
N GLY A 36 -1.93 -12.55 5.70
CA GLY A 36 -3.31 -12.79 5.28
C GLY A 36 -3.89 -14.09 5.83
N ILE A 37 -3.12 -15.18 5.81
CA ILE A 37 -3.54 -16.48 6.37
C ILE A 37 -3.73 -16.37 7.89
N GLN A 38 -2.75 -15.82 8.61
CA GLN A 38 -2.86 -15.61 10.07
C GLN A 38 -4.06 -14.74 10.43
N PHE A 39 -4.32 -13.69 9.65
CA PHE A 39 -5.46 -12.82 9.87
C PHE A 39 -6.80 -13.52 9.58
N TYR A 40 -6.86 -14.32 8.51
CA TYR A 40 -8.04 -15.12 8.20
C TYR A 40 -8.39 -16.09 9.33
N ASP A 41 -7.39 -16.79 9.88
CA ASP A 41 -7.61 -17.72 11.00
C ASP A 41 -8.09 -16.97 12.26
N PHE A 42 -7.52 -15.78 12.52
CA PHE A 42 -7.97 -14.90 13.60
C PHE A 42 -9.43 -14.48 13.44
N THR A 43 -9.85 -14.06 12.24
CA THR A 43 -11.22 -13.62 11.97
C THR A 43 -12.22 -14.79 11.98
N ALA A 44 -11.84 -15.94 11.44
CA ALA A 44 -12.69 -17.13 11.40
C ALA A 44 -13.05 -17.63 12.82
N GLN A 45 -12.14 -17.51 13.78
CA GLN A 45 -12.43 -17.84 15.18
C GLN A 45 -13.42 -16.85 15.81
N LEU A 46 -13.26 -15.55 15.57
CA LEU A 46 -14.18 -14.51 16.06
C LEU A 46 -15.59 -14.67 15.50
N GLU A 47 -15.73 -15.00 14.21
CA GLU A 47 -17.02 -15.22 13.56
C GLU A 47 -17.81 -16.38 14.17
N ASN A 48 -17.09 -17.38 14.66
CA ASN A 48 -17.63 -18.52 15.39
C ASN A 48 -17.83 -18.26 16.88
N GLY A 49 -17.77 -17.00 17.32
CA GLY A 49 -18.01 -16.61 18.71
C GLY A 49 -16.90 -17.00 19.68
N LYS A 50 -15.75 -17.46 19.17
CA LYS A 50 -14.61 -17.89 19.99
C LYS A 50 -13.62 -16.74 20.18
N ILE A 51 -12.96 -16.72 21.33
CA ILE A 51 -11.81 -15.84 21.56
C ILE A 51 -10.63 -16.47 20.80
N PRO A 52 -9.98 -15.76 19.86
CA PRO A 52 -8.92 -16.36 19.06
C PRO A 52 -7.71 -16.79 19.89
N ASP A 53 -7.13 -17.94 19.57
CA ASP A 53 -5.86 -18.36 20.18
C ASP A 53 -4.68 -17.55 19.59
N ILE A 54 -4.78 -17.22 18.31
CA ILE A 54 -3.77 -16.49 17.54
C ILE A 54 -3.88 -14.98 17.82
N GLU A 55 -2.77 -14.26 17.76
CA GLU A 55 -2.76 -12.80 17.82
C GLU A 55 -3.06 -12.18 16.46
N ARG A 56 -3.69 -11.01 16.47
CA ARG A 56 -3.93 -10.25 15.24
C ARG A 56 -2.61 -9.78 14.64
N PRO A 57 -2.27 -10.15 13.39
CA PRO A 57 -1.04 -9.69 12.77
C PRO A 57 -1.10 -8.18 12.45
N PRO A 58 -0.20 -7.34 12.98
CA PRO A 58 -0.24 -5.88 12.84
C PRO A 58 -0.10 -5.39 11.39
N GLY A 59 0.58 -6.16 10.54
CA GLY A 59 0.83 -5.78 9.14
C GLY A 59 -0.42 -5.67 8.26
N VAL A 60 -1.58 -6.16 8.71
CA VAL A 60 -2.86 -6.00 7.99
C VAL A 60 -3.30 -4.55 7.85
N GLU A 61 -2.84 -3.68 8.74
CA GLU A 61 -3.17 -2.25 8.73
C GLU A 61 -2.55 -1.53 7.52
N ALA A 62 -1.58 -2.14 6.82
CA ALA A 62 -1.03 -1.65 5.56
C ALA A 62 -2.12 -1.42 4.48
N PHE A 63 -3.25 -2.15 4.58
CA PHE A 63 -4.35 -2.07 3.63
C PHE A 63 -5.45 -1.07 4.04
N LEU A 64 -5.26 -0.30 5.12
CA LEU A 64 -6.20 0.70 5.63
C LEU A 64 -5.68 2.14 5.48
N PRO A 65 -5.48 2.65 4.25
CA PRO A 65 -4.85 3.95 4.03
C PRO A 65 -5.68 5.13 4.56
N ILE A 66 -7.02 5.01 4.55
CA ILE A 66 -7.91 6.05 5.09
C ILE A 66 -7.75 6.14 6.62
N SER A 67 -7.74 5.00 7.31
CA SER A 67 -7.55 4.96 8.77
C SER A 67 -6.16 5.50 9.15
N ALA A 68 -5.13 5.17 8.37
CA ALA A 68 -3.78 5.73 8.56
C ALA A 68 -3.74 7.26 8.35
N LEU A 69 -4.49 7.79 7.38
CA LEU A 69 -4.56 9.23 7.13
C LEU A 69 -5.31 9.98 8.25
N VAL A 70 -6.38 9.40 8.79
CA VAL A 70 -7.07 9.93 9.98
C VAL A 70 -6.14 9.86 11.21
N SER A 71 -5.40 8.75 11.36
CA SER A 71 -4.41 8.57 12.42
C SER A 71 -3.28 9.60 12.34
N LEU A 72 -2.88 9.99 11.14
CA LEU A 72 -1.90 11.06 10.93
C LEU A 72 -2.44 12.40 11.39
N LYS A 73 -3.70 12.73 11.06
CA LYS A 73 -4.33 13.95 11.59
C LYS A 73 -4.41 13.92 13.11
N HIS A 74 -4.78 12.79 13.71
CA HIS A 74 -4.80 12.62 15.16
C HIS A 74 -3.42 12.88 15.78
N LEU A 75 -2.35 12.36 15.17
CA LEU A 75 -0.98 12.62 15.62
C LEU A 75 -0.65 14.11 15.59
N PHE A 76 -1.02 14.84 14.53
CA PHE A 76 -0.81 16.28 14.44
C PHE A 76 -1.59 17.08 15.49
N LEU A 77 -2.79 16.64 15.85
CA LEU A 77 -3.63 17.34 16.83
C LEU A 77 -3.25 17.06 18.28
N THR A 78 -2.85 15.82 18.59
CA THR A 78 -2.68 15.36 19.98
C THR A 78 -1.23 15.08 20.36
N GLY A 79 -0.33 14.98 19.37
CA GLY A 79 1.05 14.51 19.57
C GLY A 79 1.15 13.02 19.91
N LYS A 80 0.04 12.26 19.86
CA LYS A 80 0.00 10.84 20.25
C LYS A 80 -0.43 9.93 19.10
N ILE A 81 0.19 8.74 19.05
CA ILE A 81 -0.25 7.64 18.17
C ILE A 81 -1.51 7.02 18.79
N ASN A 82 -2.51 6.73 17.96
CA ASN A 82 -3.76 6.14 18.42
C ASN A 82 -3.57 4.65 18.73
N GLU A 83 -4.40 4.13 19.64
CA GLU A 83 -4.23 2.76 20.16
C GLU A 83 -4.95 1.69 19.32
N VAL A 84 -5.77 2.11 18.35
CA VAL A 84 -6.63 1.21 17.57
C VAL A 84 -5.90 0.66 16.35
N HIS A 85 -5.29 1.54 15.54
CA HIS A 85 -4.49 1.19 14.37
C HIS A 85 -3.13 1.91 14.37
N PRO A 86 -2.24 1.62 15.34
CA PRO A 86 -0.94 2.26 15.42
C PRO A 86 0.00 1.83 14.27
N SER A 87 -0.05 0.56 13.85
CA SER A 87 0.76 0.02 12.77
C SER A 87 0.47 0.68 11.43
N GLY A 88 -0.79 0.98 11.13
CA GLY A 88 -1.22 1.63 9.89
C GLY A 88 -0.58 3.00 9.73
N LEU A 89 -0.51 3.78 10.81
CA LEU A 89 0.18 5.07 10.82
C LEU A 89 1.69 4.91 10.60
N VAL A 90 2.33 3.97 11.30
CA VAL A 90 3.76 3.69 11.16
C VAL A 90 4.09 3.30 9.71
N ILE A 91 3.38 2.31 9.16
CA ILE A 91 3.58 1.86 7.77
C ILE A 91 3.35 3.01 6.80
N PHE A 92 2.30 3.81 7.00
CA PHE A 92 2.02 4.97 6.15
C PHE A 92 3.17 5.98 6.15
N ILE A 93 3.74 6.30 7.32
CA ILE A 93 4.89 7.21 7.45
C ILE A 93 6.11 6.61 6.75
N LEU A 94 6.40 5.32 6.96
CA LEU A 94 7.55 4.64 6.33
C LEU A 94 7.44 4.62 4.80
N VAL A 95 6.24 4.40 4.27
CA VAL A 95 6.03 4.44 2.82
C VAL A 95 6.18 5.86 2.28
N CYS A 96 5.62 6.88 2.95
CA CYS A 96 5.82 8.27 2.56
C CYS A 96 7.30 8.68 2.61
N PHE A 97 8.02 8.24 3.64
CA PHE A 97 9.46 8.45 3.79
C PHE A 97 10.26 7.76 2.69
N SER A 98 9.91 6.52 2.34
CA SER A 98 10.51 5.82 1.20
C SER A 98 10.29 6.58 -0.11
N ALA A 99 9.14 7.27 -0.25
CA ALA A 99 8.84 8.09 -1.42
C ALA A 99 9.66 9.38 -1.52
N LEU A 100 10.01 9.98 -0.37
CA LEU A 100 10.93 11.11 -0.27
C LEU A 100 12.39 10.72 -0.53
N LEU A 101 12.78 9.48 -0.23
CA LEU A 101 14.15 9.04 -0.48
C LEU A 101 14.37 8.47 -1.88
N LEU A 102 13.44 7.65 -2.38
CA LEU A 102 13.66 6.78 -3.54
C LEU A 102 12.49 6.79 -4.52
N LYS A 103 11.83 7.94 -4.74
CA LYS A 103 10.61 8.05 -5.58
C LYS A 103 9.55 7.02 -5.17
N LYS A 104 8.61 6.65 -6.05
CA LYS A 104 7.61 5.60 -5.76
C LYS A 104 8.18 4.17 -5.76
N SER A 105 9.37 3.95 -5.20
CA SER A 105 10.04 2.65 -5.12
C SER A 105 9.21 1.61 -4.36
N PHE A 106 8.52 2.00 -3.29
CA PHE A 106 7.56 1.12 -2.60
C PHE A 106 6.59 0.43 -3.58
N CYS A 107 6.03 1.18 -4.54
CA CYS A 107 5.07 0.66 -5.50
C CYS A 107 5.64 -0.42 -6.43
N SER A 108 6.95 -0.39 -6.74
CA SER A 108 7.57 -1.38 -7.65
C SER A 108 8.43 -2.43 -6.97
N TRP A 109 8.77 -2.26 -5.69
CA TRP A 109 9.64 -3.16 -4.95
C TRP A 109 8.90 -3.97 -3.87
N ILE A 110 7.93 -3.35 -3.19
CA ILE A 110 7.27 -3.94 -2.01
C ILE A 110 5.79 -4.22 -2.24
N CYS A 111 5.08 -3.30 -2.92
CA CYS A 111 3.63 -3.37 -3.05
C CYS A 111 3.16 -4.60 -3.86
N PRO A 112 2.28 -5.47 -3.32
CA PRO A 112 1.79 -6.65 -4.02
C PRO A 112 0.92 -6.28 -5.24
N PHE A 113 0.16 -5.18 -5.16
CA PHE A 113 -0.62 -4.69 -6.30
C PHE A 113 0.28 -4.20 -7.45
N GLY A 114 1.47 -3.68 -7.14
CA GLY A 114 2.45 -3.31 -8.15
C GLY A 114 3.00 -4.53 -8.89
N LEU A 115 3.30 -5.60 -8.15
CA LEU A 115 3.69 -6.89 -8.72
C LEU A 115 2.58 -7.45 -9.63
N LEU A 116 1.35 -7.50 -9.13
CA LEU A 116 0.19 -7.94 -9.90
C LEU A 116 0.04 -7.13 -11.20
N SER A 117 0.13 -5.81 -11.12
CA SER A 117 0.07 -4.90 -12.27
C SER A 117 1.17 -5.17 -13.31
N GLU A 118 2.39 -5.51 -12.87
CA GLU A 118 3.47 -5.91 -13.78
C GLU A 118 3.19 -7.24 -14.48
N TYR A 119 2.59 -8.22 -13.78
CA TYR A 119 2.19 -9.49 -14.39
C TYR A 119 1.06 -9.31 -15.39
N LEU A 120 0.03 -8.51 -15.07
CA LEU A 120 -1.04 -8.17 -16.02
C LEU A 120 -0.50 -7.46 -17.27
N THR A 121 0.53 -6.63 -17.10
CA THR A 121 1.22 -5.99 -18.25
C THR A 121 2.04 -6.98 -19.08
N LYS A 122 2.62 -8.03 -18.48
CA LYS A 122 3.26 -9.11 -19.24
C LYS A 122 2.23 -9.95 -19.99
N LEU A 123 1.09 -10.23 -19.36
CA LEU A 123 -0.04 -10.92 -19.98
C LEU A 123 -0.57 -10.13 -21.18
N ASN A 124 -0.70 -8.80 -21.06
CA ASN A 124 -1.01 -7.92 -22.18
C ASN A 124 -0.04 -8.11 -23.36
N ALA A 125 1.27 -8.13 -23.10
CA ALA A 125 2.27 -8.29 -24.15
C ALA A 125 2.30 -9.70 -24.76
N ALA A 126 1.77 -10.71 -24.07
CA ALA A 126 1.63 -12.06 -24.59
C ALA A 126 0.36 -12.24 -25.45
N ILE A 127 -0.72 -11.53 -25.10
CA ILE A 127 -2.01 -11.62 -25.81
C ILE A 127 -2.09 -10.66 -27.00
N PHE A 128 -1.57 -9.43 -26.85
CA PHE A 128 -1.71 -8.38 -27.85
C PHE A 128 -0.39 -8.10 -28.58
N ILE A 129 -0.40 -8.27 -29.91
CA ILE A 129 0.73 -7.97 -30.79
C ILE A 129 1.08 -6.47 -30.75
N ASN A 130 0.05 -5.61 -30.76
CA ASN A 130 0.18 -4.17 -30.63
C ASN A 130 -0.57 -3.68 -29.39
N PRO A 131 0.12 -3.49 -28.24
CA PRO A 131 -0.56 -3.06 -27.03
C PRO A 131 -1.14 -1.66 -27.20
N LEU A 132 -2.40 -1.49 -26.78
CA LEU A 132 -3.11 -0.22 -26.84
C LEU A 132 -2.31 0.86 -26.08
N LYS A 133 -1.94 1.93 -26.78
CA LYS A 133 -1.33 3.11 -26.19
C LYS A 133 -2.38 4.20 -26.16
N VAL A 134 -2.79 4.60 -24.95
CA VAL A 134 -3.67 5.74 -24.77
C VAL A 134 -2.94 7.00 -25.27
N PRO A 135 -3.56 7.85 -26.11
CA PRO A 135 -2.99 9.13 -26.53
C PRO A 135 -2.62 10.02 -25.32
N ALA A 136 -1.82 11.05 -25.52
CA ALA A 136 -1.35 11.88 -24.40
C ALA A 136 -2.49 12.59 -23.65
N TRP A 137 -3.47 13.16 -24.37
CA TRP A 137 -4.52 13.98 -23.75
C TRP A 137 -5.46 13.21 -22.79
N PRO A 138 -6.01 12.02 -23.14
CA PRO A 138 -6.87 11.27 -22.23
C PRO A 138 -6.05 10.61 -21.13
N ASP A 139 -4.78 10.28 -21.40
CA ASP A 139 -3.88 9.78 -20.36
C ASP A 139 -3.69 10.79 -19.24
N TYR A 140 -3.43 12.07 -19.57
CA TYR A 140 -3.32 13.12 -18.55
C TYR A 140 -4.64 13.31 -17.79
N LEU A 141 -5.78 13.31 -18.47
CA LEU A 141 -7.09 13.45 -17.83
C LEU A 141 -7.38 12.27 -16.89
N LEU A 142 -7.20 11.03 -17.34
CA LEU A 142 -7.41 9.84 -16.51
C LEU A 142 -6.42 9.78 -15.35
N ARG A 143 -5.17 10.24 -15.54
CA ARG A 143 -4.18 10.32 -14.45
C ARG A 143 -4.56 11.34 -13.39
N SER A 144 -5.31 12.38 -13.74
CA SER A 144 -5.78 13.36 -12.75
C SER A 144 -6.75 12.74 -11.74
N VAL A 145 -7.50 11.69 -12.12
CA VAL A 145 -8.52 11.05 -11.27
C VAL A 145 -7.95 10.56 -9.94
N LYS A 146 -6.79 9.87 -9.93
CA LYS A 146 -6.16 9.46 -8.66
C LYS A 146 -5.74 10.63 -7.78
N TYR A 147 -5.35 11.76 -8.38
CA TYR A 147 -4.99 12.96 -7.64
C TYR A 147 -6.21 13.65 -7.07
N PHE A 148 -7.32 13.71 -7.82
CA PHE A 148 -8.60 14.18 -7.31
C PHE A 148 -9.10 13.29 -6.16
N LEU A 149 -8.98 11.96 -6.27
CA LEU A 149 -9.37 11.05 -5.20
C LEU A 149 -8.49 11.21 -3.96
N ALA A 150 -7.17 11.30 -4.13
CA ALA A 150 -6.24 11.55 -3.03
C ALA A 150 -6.50 12.93 -2.37
N ALA A 151 -6.70 13.97 -3.18
CA ALA A 151 -7.02 15.32 -2.71
C ALA A 151 -8.35 15.36 -1.98
N PHE A 152 -9.37 14.62 -2.44
CA PHE A 152 -10.65 14.49 -1.75
C PHE A 152 -10.50 13.90 -0.34
N PHE A 153 -9.71 12.83 -0.19
CA PHE A 153 -9.46 12.24 1.15
C PHE A 153 -8.64 13.16 2.04
N VAL A 154 -7.58 13.78 1.52
CA VAL A 154 -6.79 14.75 2.28
C VAL A 154 -7.65 15.95 2.69
N TRP A 155 -8.43 16.50 1.77
CA TRP A 155 -9.28 17.65 2.03
C TRP A 155 -10.38 17.35 3.04
N SER A 156 -11.09 16.23 2.87
CA SER A 156 -12.18 15.83 3.79
C SER A 156 -11.66 15.57 5.21
N ILE A 157 -10.53 14.87 5.34
CA ILE A 157 -9.97 14.54 6.65
C ILE A 157 -9.34 15.77 7.30
N PHE A 158 -8.51 16.55 6.59
CA PHE A 158 -7.80 17.67 7.21
C PHE A 158 -8.65 18.92 7.40
N PHE A 159 -9.53 19.27 6.45
CA PHE A 159 -10.26 20.53 6.48
C PHE A 159 -11.72 20.40 6.95
N LYS A 160 -12.41 19.30 6.61
CA LYS A 160 -13.84 19.14 6.97
C LYS A 160 -14.06 18.47 8.32
N MET A 161 -13.22 17.52 8.72
CA MET A 161 -13.41 16.74 9.94
C MET A 161 -12.89 17.49 11.19
N PRO A 162 -13.73 17.91 12.15
CA PRO A 162 -13.23 18.53 13.39
C PRO A 162 -12.52 17.52 14.31
N ALA A 163 -11.76 18.01 15.29
CA ALA A 163 -10.94 17.16 16.17
C ALA A 163 -11.76 16.11 16.96
N ASN A 164 -12.95 16.49 17.44
CA ASN A 164 -13.88 15.56 18.10
C ASN A 164 -14.35 14.44 17.16
N ALA A 165 -14.64 14.74 15.90
CA ALA A 165 -15.03 13.75 14.90
C ALA A 165 -13.89 12.77 14.60
N VAL A 166 -12.63 13.24 14.56
CA VAL A 166 -11.44 12.38 14.42
C VAL A 166 -11.39 11.34 15.55
N MET A 167 -11.55 11.77 16.80
CA MET A 167 -11.58 10.87 17.95
C MET A 167 -12.73 9.88 17.85
N GLN A 168 -13.94 10.36 17.55
CA GLN A 168 -15.13 9.51 17.41
C GLN A 168 -14.96 8.46 16.31
N PHE A 169 -14.35 8.82 15.17
CA PHE A 169 -14.08 7.88 14.10
C PHE A 169 -13.06 6.83 14.51
N ILE A 170 -11.93 7.21 15.12
CA ILE A 170 -10.86 6.30 15.52
C ILE A 170 -11.39 5.20 16.44
N TYR A 171 -12.14 5.58 17.47
CA TYR A 171 -12.71 4.67 18.47
C TYR A 171 -14.10 4.12 18.08
N SER A 172 -14.57 4.41 16.86
CA SER A 172 -15.84 3.87 16.39
C SER A 172 -15.73 2.34 16.22
N PRO A 173 -16.81 1.59 16.51
CA PRO A 173 -16.85 0.15 16.22
C PRO A 173 -16.51 -0.16 14.77
N TYR A 174 -16.89 0.73 13.84
CA TYR A 174 -16.59 0.59 12.42
C TYR A 174 -15.08 0.58 12.16
N ASN A 175 -14.34 1.55 12.68
CA ASN A 175 -12.90 1.68 12.42
C ASN A 175 -12.13 0.54 13.11
N VAL A 176 -12.49 0.16 14.34
CA VAL A 176 -11.82 -0.92 15.08
C VAL A 176 -11.79 -2.25 14.31
N VAL A 177 -12.87 -2.59 13.59
CA VAL A 177 -12.99 -3.82 12.80
C VAL A 177 -12.87 -3.58 11.28
N ALA A 178 -12.34 -2.43 10.86
CA ALA A 178 -12.29 -2.05 9.44
C ALA A 178 -11.45 -3.00 8.58
N ASP A 179 -10.38 -3.54 9.14
CA ASP A 179 -9.55 -4.60 8.55
C ASP A 179 -10.33 -5.91 8.36
N ILE A 180 -11.11 -6.31 9.36
CA ILE A 180 -11.96 -7.51 9.27
C ILE A 180 -13.03 -7.31 8.21
N LYS A 181 -13.66 -6.12 8.16
CA LYS A 181 -14.61 -5.76 7.10
C LYS A 181 -13.97 -5.77 5.71
N MET A 182 -12.73 -5.29 5.60
CA MET A 182 -11.99 -5.35 4.35
C MET A 182 -11.73 -6.81 3.93
N LEU A 183 -11.35 -7.69 4.85
CA LEU A 183 -11.22 -9.11 4.55
C LEU A 183 -12.56 -9.71 4.10
N LYS A 184 -13.64 -9.45 4.84
CA LYS A 184 -15.00 -9.90 4.50
C LYS A 184 -15.49 -9.43 3.14
N PHE A 185 -15.11 -8.21 2.73
CA PHE A 185 -15.41 -7.71 1.40
C PHE A 185 -14.86 -8.61 0.28
N PHE A 186 -13.72 -9.28 0.52
CA PHE A 186 -13.11 -10.20 -0.44
C PHE A 186 -13.54 -11.67 -0.25
N THR A 187 -13.80 -12.12 0.99
CA THR A 187 -14.26 -13.50 1.25
C THR A 187 -15.74 -13.69 0.91
N ASP A 188 -16.58 -12.70 1.24
CA ASP A 188 -18.02 -12.66 0.98
C ASP A 188 -18.33 -11.66 -0.13
N ILE A 189 -17.62 -11.79 -1.26
CA ILE A 189 -17.69 -10.80 -2.34
C ILE A 189 -19.09 -10.72 -2.95
N SER A 190 -19.68 -9.51 -2.94
CA SER A 190 -20.97 -9.29 -3.59
C SER A 190 -20.86 -9.41 -5.11
N ALA A 191 -21.96 -9.73 -5.80
CA ALA A 191 -21.98 -9.79 -7.27
C ALA A 191 -21.51 -8.47 -7.90
N THR A 192 -21.89 -7.33 -7.32
CA THR A 192 -21.46 -6.01 -7.78
C THR A 192 -19.96 -5.79 -7.59
N ALA A 193 -19.40 -6.14 -6.44
CA ALA A 193 -17.97 -6.04 -6.16
C ALA A 193 -17.15 -6.95 -7.07
N LEU A 194 -17.63 -8.17 -7.34
CA LEU A 194 -17.00 -9.12 -8.25
C LEU A 194 -16.95 -8.57 -9.68
N ILE A 195 -18.08 -8.08 -10.20
CA ILE A 195 -18.15 -7.47 -11.55
C ILE A 195 -17.18 -6.30 -11.65
N VAL A 196 -17.20 -5.37 -10.69
CA VAL A 196 -16.30 -4.20 -10.69
C VAL A 196 -14.83 -4.64 -10.65
N THR A 197 -14.49 -5.63 -9.82
CA THR A 197 -13.13 -6.16 -9.72
C THR A 197 -12.67 -6.78 -11.03
N ILE A 198 -13.51 -7.61 -11.67
CA ILE A 198 -13.23 -8.21 -12.98
C ILE A 198 -13.02 -7.13 -14.05
N VAL A 199 -13.89 -6.12 -14.09
CA VAL A 199 -13.76 -5.00 -15.05
C VAL A 199 -12.43 -4.26 -14.85
N ILE A 200 -12.05 -3.96 -13.61
CA ILE A 200 -10.77 -3.29 -13.31
C ILE A 200 -9.58 -4.18 -13.69
N MET A 201 -9.66 -5.50 -13.46
CA MET A 201 -8.62 -6.45 -13.86
C MET A 201 -8.49 -6.53 -15.39
N LEU A 202 -9.60 -6.63 -16.12
CA LEU A 202 -9.61 -6.63 -17.58
C LEU A 202 -9.04 -5.32 -18.15
N LEU A 203 -9.45 -4.17 -17.60
CA LEU A 203 -8.89 -2.87 -17.98
C LEU A 203 -7.38 -2.79 -17.68
N SER A 204 -6.91 -3.42 -16.61
CA SER A 204 -5.48 -3.51 -16.28
C SER A 204 -4.69 -4.44 -17.20
N VAL A 205 -5.35 -5.40 -17.84
CA VAL A 205 -4.77 -6.19 -18.94
C VAL A 205 -4.77 -5.40 -20.24
N ILE A 206 -5.82 -4.64 -20.57
CA ILE A 206 -5.88 -3.87 -21.82
C ILE A 206 -4.93 -2.66 -21.78
N ILE A 207 -4.94 -1.93 -20.67
CA ILE A 207 -4.16 -0.72 -20.46
C ILE A 207 -3.11 -0.96 -19.38
N LYS A 208 -1.84 -0.80 -19.76
CA LYS A 208 -0.69 -1.05 -18.88
C LYS A 208 -0.79 -0.25 -17.58
N ASN A 209 -0.80 -0.98 -16.46
CA ASN A 209 -0.87 -0.43 -15.12
C ASN A 209 -2.12 0.42 -14.83
N PHE A 210 -3.28 0.12 -15.45
CA PHE A 210 -4.50 0.92 -15.33
C PHE A 210 -4.83 1.35 -13.89
N TRP A 211 -4.90 0.40 -12.95
CA TRP A 211 -5.18 0.70 -11.53
C TRP A 211 -4.16 1.65 -10.90
N CYS A 212 -2.86 1.30 -10.96
CA CYS A 212 -1.79 2.10 -10.35
C CYS A 212 -1.60 3.47 -11.04
N ARG A 213 -1.97 3.57 -12.32
CA ARG A 213 -1.81 4.77 -13.15
C ARG A 213 -2.98 5.76 -12.96
N TYR A 214 -4.22 5.29 -12.83
CA TYR A 214 -5.40 6.15 -12.87
C TYR A 214 -6.28 6.13 -11.62
N LEU A 215 -6.35 5.01 -10.88
CA LEU A 215 -7.34 4.84 -9.80
C LEU A 215 -6.72 4.83 -8.39
N CYS A 216 -5.45 4.45 -8.24
CA CYS A 216 -4.84 4.28 -6.93
C CYS A 216 -4.57 5.63 -6.24
N PRO A 217 -5.33 6.03 -5.18
CA PRO A 217 -5.14 7.31 -4.50
C PRO A 217 -3.80 7.33 -3.76
N TYR A 218 -3.35 6.17 -3.26
CA TYR A 218 -2.06 6.03 -2.62
C TYR A 218 -0.91 6.29 -3.61
N GLY A 219 -1.03 5.79 -4.84
CA GLY A 219 -0.07 6.07 -5.91
C GLY A 219 -0.06 7.54 -6.35
N GLY A 220 -1.19 8.25 -6.21
CA GLY A 220 -1.30 9.69 -6.40
C GLY A 220 -0.58 10.48 -5.31
N LEU A 221 -0.87 10.16 -4.03
CA LEU A 221 -0.19 10.76 -2.89
C LEU A 221 1.34 10.58 -2.97
N LEU A 222 1.80 9.34 -3.17
CA LEU A 222 3.23 9.07 -3.32
C LEU A 222 3.80 9.69 -4.60
N GLY A 223 3.00 9.87 -5.65
CA GLY A 223 3.39 10.58 -6.87
C GLY A 223 3.74 12.02 -6.58
N PHE A 224 2.87 12.71 -5.84
CA PHE A 224 3.10 14.07 -5.37
C PHE A 224 4.34 14.17 -4.47
N ILE A 225 4.44 13.33 -3.43
CA ILE A 225 5.60 13.28 -2.52
C ILE A 225 6.89 13.01 -3.30
N SER A 226 6.84 12.11 -4.29
CA SER A 226 8.02 11.73 -5.06
C SER A 226 8.61 12.89 -5.88
N LEU A 227 7.88 13.96 -6.17
CA LEU A 227 8.44 15.13 -6.86
C LEU A 227 9.58 15.77 -6.05
N PHE A 228 9.50 15.70 -4.72
CA PHE A 228 10.49 16.18 -3.77
C PHE A 228 11.57 15.14 -3.44
N SER A 229 11.54 13.97 -4.09
CA SER A 229 12.45 12.87 -3.79
C SER A 229 13.92 13.22 -3.99
N ALA A 230 14.77 12.84 -3.03
CA ALA A 230 16.23 12.98 -3.11
C ALA A 230 16.84 12.03 -4.16
N GLY A 231 16.33 10.80 -4.26
CA GLY A 231 16.69 9.81 -5.27
C GLY A 231 16.05 10.14 -6.60
N LYS A 232 16.86 10.34 -7.65
CA LYS A 232 16.39 10.57 -9.03
C LYS A 232 17.27 9.80 -10.00
N ILE A 233 16.65 9.28 -11.07
CA ILE A 233 17.41 8.73 -12.18
C ILE A 233 17.97 9.91 -12.98
N ARG A 234 19.26 9.87 -13.28
CA ARG A 234 19.98 10.89 -14.06
C ARG A 234 20.55 10.25 -15.31
N ARG A 235 20.47 10.98 -16.41
CA ARG A 235 21.02 10.63 -17.71
C ARG A 235 22.26 11.47 -17.98
N ASN A 236 23.39 10.82 -18.25
CA ASN A 236 24.56 11.46 -18.80
C ASN A 236 24.36 11.65 -20.31
N SER A 237 24.30 12.90 -20.77
CA SER A 237 24.10 13.20 -22.19
C SER A 237 25.28 12.83 -23.07
N ASP A 238 26.51 12.92 -22.54
CA ASP A 238 27.75 12.78 -23.30
C ASP A 238 27.99 11.30 -23.68
N SER A 239 27.61 10.38 -22.79
CA SER A 239 27.68 8.94 -23.05
C SER A 239 26.46 8.37 -23.79
N CYS A 240 25.41 9.15 -24.02
CA CYS A 240 24.13 8.61 -24.50
C CYS A 240 24.03 8.60 -26.03
N THR A 241 23.81 7.41 -26.60
CA THR A 241 23.65 7.22 -28.06
C THR A 241 22.25 7.51 -28.60
N GLY A 242 21.28 7.93 -27.76
CA GLY A 242 19.92 8.25 -28.23
C GLY A 242 19.08 7.05 -28.70
N CYS A 243 19.46 5.80 -28.42
CA CYS A 243 18.81 4.60 -28.97
C CYS A 243 17.34 4.33 -28.56
N GLY A 244 16.78 5.10 -27.62
CA GLY A 244 15.38 5.02 -27.17
C GLY A 244 14.97 3.72 -26.46
N LYS A 245 15.91 2.81 -26.13
CA LYS A 245 15.60 1.54 -25.42
C LYS A 245 15.01 1.78 -24.03
N CYS A 246 15.47 2.81 -23.33
CA CYS A 246 14.96 3.18 -22.00
C CYS A 246 13.48 3.59 -22.02
N ASP A 247 13.05 4.33 -23.05
CA ASP A 247 11.67 4.78 -23.22
C ASP A 247 10.71 3.59 -23.41
N ARG A 248 11.10 2.64 -24.28
CA ARG A 248 10.33 1.41 -24.53
C ARG A 248 10.25 0.50 -23.30
N ALA A 249 11.27 0.51 -22.47
CA ALA A 249 11.33 -0.31 -21.26
C ALA A 249 10.56 0.29 -20.07
N CYS A 250 10.32 1.60 -20.05
CA CYS A 250 9.65 2.27 -18.94
C CYS A 250 8.19 1.81 -18.79
N PRO A 251 7.80 1.20 -17.65
CA PRO A 251 6.41 0.75 -17.46
C PRO A 251 5.41 1.91 -17.41
N SER A 252 5.87 3.10 -17.02
CA SER A 252 5.06 4.32 -16.95
C SER A 252 5.03 5.11 -18.27
N LEU A 253 5.68 4.62 -19.34
CA LEU A 253 5.75 5.29 -20.65
C LEU A 253 6.37 6.70 -20.59
N ILE A 254 7.31 6.93 -19.67
CA ILE A 254 8.04 8.19 -19.56
C ILE A 254 9.07 8.26 -20.71
N LYS A 255 9.12 9.40 -21.41
CA LYS A 255 10.24 9.72 -22.30
C LYS A 255 11.48 10.07 -21.46
N ILE A 256 12.35 9.10 -21.29
CA ILE A 256 13.60 9.15 -20.52
C ILE A 256 14.71 9.77 -21.36
N SER A 257 14.77 9.46 -22.66
CA SER A 257 15.77 9.99 -23.60
C SER A 257 15.78 11.53 -23.64
N ASP A 258 14.62 12.16 -23.59
CA ASP A 258 14.45 13.62 -23.65
C ASP A 258 14.86 14.36 -22.35
N LYS A 259 15.20 13.65 -21.27
CA LYS A 259 15.39 14.23 -19.94
C LYS A 259 16.78 13.95 -19.40
N LYS A 260 17.46 14.98 -18.88
CA LYS A 260 18.71 14.83 -18.09
C LYS A 260 18.42 14.27 -16.68
N ILE A 261 17.35 14.71 -16.05
CA ILE A 261 16.92 14.24 -14.72
C ILE A 261 15.46 13.79 -14.82
N ILE A 262 15.19 12.55 -14.42
CA ILE A 262 13.86 11.96 -14.52
C ILE A 262 13.08 12.39 -13.27
N ASN A 263 12.47 13.58 -13.36
CA ASN A 263 11.59 14.12 -12.35
C ASN A 263 10.11 14.01 -12.78
N SER A 264 9.60 12.78 -12.80
CA SER A 264 8.18 12.51 -13.04
C SER A 264 7.54 11.92 -11.79
N ASP A 265 6.32 12.36 -11.54
CA ASP A 265 5.36 11.82 -10.58
C ASP A 265 5.01 10.36 -10.84
N GLU A 266 5.24 9.83 -12.05
CA GLU A 266 5.01 8.42 -12.40
C GLU A 266 6.25 7.53 -12.30
N CYS A 267 7.40 8.10 -11.99
CA CYS A 267 8.62 7.31 -11.84
C CYS A 267 8.53 6.47 -10.58
N THR A 268 8.50 5.15 -10.74
CA THR A 268 8.50 4.18 -9.63
C THR A 268 9.90 3.77 -9.20
N ALA A 269 10.97 4.33 -9.76
CA ALA A 269 12.34 3.89 -9.49
C ALA A 269 12.52 2.36 -9.58
N CYS A 270 11.83 1.71 -10.53
CA CYS A 270 11.95 0.27 -10.81
C CYS A 270 13.28 -0.13 -11.47
N MET A 271 14.09 0.87 -11.88
CA MET A 271 15.41 0.69 -12.49
C MET A 271 15.43 -0.17 -13.77
N LYS A 272 14.28 -0.34 -14.43
CA LYS A 272 14.23 -1.09 -15.69
C LYS A 272 14.95 -0.37 -16.82
N CYS A 273 14.88 0.97 -16.83
CA CYS A 273 15.59 1.80 -17.81
C CYS A 273 17.12 1.74 -17.67
N THR A 274 17.65 1.64 -16.44
CA THR A 274 19.09 1.49 -16.20
C THR A 274 19.55 0.08 -16.59
N GLY A 275 18.72 -0.95 -16.35
CA GLY A 275 19.02 -2.33 -16.71
C GLY A 275 19.06 -2.63 -18.22
N VAL A 276 18.28 -1.90 -19.05
CA VAL A 276 18.25 -2.11 -20.51
C VAL A 276 19.18 -1.18 -21.30
N CYS A 277 19.78 -0.17 -20.65
CA CYS A 277 20.65 0.78 -21.34
C CYS A 277 21.87 0.02 -21.88
N PRO A 278 22.25 0.13 -23.17
CA PRO A 278 23.43 -0.54 -23.69
C PRO A 278 24.71 0.11 -23.16
N GLU A 279 24.71 1.44 -23.10
CA GLU A 279 25.84 2.24 -22.62
C GLU A 279 26.04 2.11 -21.11
N GLN A 280 27.31 2.21 -20.69
CA GLN A 280 27.70 2.15 -19.29
C GLN A 280 27.65 3.54 -18.66
N ASN A 281 27.26 3.60 -17.39
CA ASN A 281 27.20 4.83 -16.59
C ASN A 281 26.37 5.97 -17.22
N THR A 282 25.47 5.63 -18.16
CA THR A 282 24.62 6.60 -18.86
C THR A 282 23.34 6.89 -18.11
N LEU A 283 22.75 5.89 -17.46
CA LEU A 283 21.50 6.00 -16.72
C LEU A 283 21.68 5.41 -15.31
N GLU A 284 21.66 6.27 -14.31
CA GLU A 284 21.96 5.90 -12.94
C GLU A 284 20.97 6.51 -11.96
N LEU A 285 20.65 5.78 -10.89
CA LEU A 285 19.92 6.32 -9.75
C LEU A 285 20.93 6.97 -8.80
N SER A 286 20.73 8.23 -8.43
CA SER A 286 21.58 8.91 -7.46
C SER A 286 20.76 9.71 -6.44
N ILE A 287 21.23 9.72 -5.19
CA ILE A 287 20.59 10.38 -4.05
C ILE A 287 21.29 11.72 -3.78
N LEU A 288 20.50 12.79 -3.60
CA LEU A 288 20.96 14.10 -3.14
C LEU A 288 22.09 14.72 -4.00
N SER A 289 22.01 14.52 -5.31
CA SER A 289 22.98 15.02 -6.30
C SER A 289 24.42 14.50 -6.15
N ARG A 290 24.65 13.48 -5.31
CA ARG A 290 25.95 12.80 -5.23
C ARG A 290 26.24 12.07 -6.53
N THR A 291 27.51 12.02 -6.90
CA THR A 291 28.05 11.35 -8.10
C THR A 291 28.08 9.83 -8.00
N VAL A 292 27.75 9.26 -6.83
CA VAL A 292 27.81 7.81 -6.62
C VAL A 292 26.51 7.15 -7.08
N PRO A 293 26.55 6.22 -8.05
CA PRO A 293 25.39 5.45 -8.46
C PRO A 293 24.91 4.52 -7.35
N VAL A 294 23.62 4.57 -7.09
CA VAL A 294 22.94 3.63 -6.20
C VAL A 294 22.57 2.39 -7.00
N LYS A 295 23.23 1.28 -6.69
CA LYS A 295 22.92 -0.03 -7.31
C LYS A 295 21.55 -0.55 -6.88
N PRO A 296 20.88 -1.40 -7.69
CA PRO A 296 19.61 -2.03 -7.33
C PRO A 296 19.63 -2.77 -5.99
N MET A 297 20.75 -3.42 -5.67
CA MET A 297 20.93 -4.09 -4.37
C MET A 297 20.92 -3.10 -3.21
N ALA A 298 21.55 -1.93 -3.36
CA ALA A 298 21.50 -0.87 -2.36
C ALA A 298 20.07 -0.33 -2.18
N VAL A 299 19.28 -0.21 -3.27
CA VAL A 299 17.85 0.14 -3.16
C VAL A 299 17.09 -0.88 -2.32
N ALA A 300 17.30 -2.18 -2.56
CA ALA A 300 16.68 -3.24 -1.78
C ALA A 300 17.07 -3.16 -0.29
N PHE A 301 18.36 -2.98 0.02
CA PHE A 301 18.83 -2.84 1.40
C PHE A 301 18.32 -1.57 2.09
N ILE A 302 18.28 -0.44 1.40
CA ILE A 302 17.74 0.81 1.95
C ILE A 302 16.25 0.64 2.26
N LEU A 303 15.48 0.05 1.35
CA LEU A 303 14.07 -0.22 1.59
C LEU A 303 13.87 -1.20 2.75
N LEU A 304 14.62 -2.30 2.78
CA LEU A 304 14.57 -3.25 3.88
C LEU A 304 14.92 -2.58 5.21
N ALA A 305 15.96 -1.76 5.26
CA ALA A 305 16.38 -1.04 6.45
C ALA A 305 15.33 -0.02 6.93
N ILE A 306 14.69 0.70 6.00
CA ILE A 306 13.59 1.63 6.34
C ILE A 306 12.43 0.88 6.97
N PHE A 307 11.97 -0.21 6.35
CA PHE A 307 10.80 -0.94 6.82
C PHE A 307 11.11 -1.76 8.08
N ALA A 308 12.17 -2.57 8.07
CA ALA A 308 12.56 -3.37 9.23
C ALA A 308 12.93 -2.47 10.42
N GLY A 309 13.77 -1.45 10.22
CA GLY A 309 14.16 -0.52 11.27
C GLY A 309 12.97 0.27 11.82
N GLY A 310 12.11 0.80 10.94
CA GLY A 310 10.91 1.51 11.35
C GLY A 310 9.93 0.65 12.14
N ILE A 311 9.71 -0.59 11.71
CA ILE A 311 8.88 -1.56 12.41
C ILE A 311 9.49 -1.92 13.77
N THR A 312 10.80 -2.20 13.83
CA THR A 312 11.48 -2.51 15.10
C THR A 312 11.37 -1.36 16.09
N ILE A 313 11.58 -0.11 15.66
CA ILE A 313 11.41 1.08 16.51
C ILE A 313 9.96 1.20 17.00
N ALA A 314 8.98 0.96 16.14
CA ALA A 314 7.56 0.97 16.53
C ALA A 314 7.23 -0.16 17.52
N SER A 315 7.80 -1.35 17.35
CA SER A 315 7.60 -2.48 18.25
C SER A 315 8.19 -2.23 19.63
N VAL A 316 9.43 -1.71 19.70
CA VAL A 316 10.10 -1.39 20.98
C VAL A 316 9.40 -0.23 21.69
N SER A 317 8.87 0.75 20.95
CA SER A 317 8.11 1.86 21.53
C SER A 317 6.67 1.51 21.93
N GLY A 318 6.22 0.26 21.70
CA GLY A 318 4.85 -0.18 21.99
C GLY A 318 3.78 0.39 21.04
N ASN A 319 4.19 0.96 19.90
CA ASN A 319 3.32 1.56 18.89
C ASN A 319 3.18 0.71 17.62
N TRP A 320 3.39 -0.61 17.75
CA TRP A 320 3.20 -1.56 16.65
C TRP A 320 1.94 -2.38 16.85
N HIS A 321 1.79 -3.03 18.00
CA HIS A 321 0.57 -3.76 18.32
C HIS A 321 -0.53 -2.80 18.78
N ASN A 322 -1.77 -3.07 18.39
CA ASN A 322 -2.91 -2.34 18.91
C ASN A 322 -3.23 -2.76 20.35
N LYS A 323 -4.01 -1.95 21.06
CA LYS A 323 -4.43 -2.24 22.44
C LYS A 323 -5.85 -2.79 22.52
N VAL A 324 -6.42 -3.21 21.40
CA VAL A 324 -7.78 -3.76 21.35
C VAL A 324 -7.72 -5.22 21.75
N THR A 325 -8.38 -5.56 22.85
CA THR A 325 -8.43 -6.94 23.34
C THR A 325 -9.25 -7.84 22.42
N LYS A 326 -8.91 -9.12 22.38
CA LYS A 326 -9.64 -10.15 21.61
C LYS A 326 -11.14 -10.19 21.96
N LYS A 327 -11.50 -9.94 23.24
CA LYS A 327 -12.89 -9.82 23.71
C LYS A 327 -13.59 -8.57 23.14
N GLN A 328 -12.91 -7.43 23.10
CA GLN A 328 -13.45 -6.21 22.48
C GLN A 328 -13.71 -6.43 20.99
N TYR A 329 -12.81 -7.11 20.27
CA TYR A 329 -13.03 -7.49 18.87
C TYR A 329 -14.32 -8.30 18.70
N LEU A 330 -14.55 -9.30 19.56
CA LEU A 330 -15.77 -10.10 19.53
C LEU A 330 -17.04 -9.25 19.76
N ILE A 331 -17.01 -8.35 20.75
CA ILE A 331 -18.12 -7.43 21.05
C ILE A 331 -18.40 -6.49 19.87
N TYR A 332 -17.36 -5.90 19.27
CA TYR A 332 -17.53 -5.00 18.14
C TYR A 332 -18.03 -5.75 16.91
N MET A 333 -17.51 -6.94 16.61
CA MET A 333 -18.02 -7.78 15.52
C MET A 333 -19.49 -8.16 15.72
N MET A 334 -19.90 -8.47 16.95
CA MET A 334 -21.30 -8.71 17.29
C MET A 334 -22.16 -7.46 17.04
N SER A 335 -21.72 -6.28 17.49
CA SER A 335 -22.44 -5.02 17.29
C SER A 335 -22.60 -4.65 15.81
N GLN A 336 -21.69 -5.12 14.96
CA GLN A 336 -21.68 -4.88 13.52
C GLN A 336 -22.38 -6.00 12.73
N GLY A 337 -23.01 -6.97 13.40
CA GLY A 337 -23.74 -8.06 12.74
C GLY A 337 -22.84 -9.02 11.96
N MET A 338 -21.57 -9.16 12.35
CA MET A 338 -20.57 -9.94 11.61
C MET A 338 -20.39 -11.38 12.09
N LEU A 339 -21.14 -11.81 13.11
CA LEU A 339 -21.12 -13.19 13.62
C LEU A 339 -21.96 -14.11 12.75
N ASN A 340 -21.60 -15.39 12.74
CA ASN A 340 -22.34 -16.38 11.98
C ASN A 340 -23.78 -16.52 12.51
N ASN A 341 -24.78 -16.65 11.63
CA ASN A 341 -26.21 -16.59 11.97
C ASN A 341 -26.64 -17.60 13.06
N LYS A 342 -25.94 -18.73 13.16
CA LYS A 342 -26.17 -19.75 14.21
C LYS A 342 -25.88 -19.26 15.63
N ILE A 343 -25.04 -18.22 15.78
CA ILE A 343 -24.60 -17.67 17.07
C ILE A 343 -25.15 -16.25 17.29
N ALA A 344 -25.44 -15.52 16.21
CA ALA A 344 -26.05 -14.19 16.27
C ALA A 344 -27.43 -14.19 16.98
N ILE A 345 -28.25 -15.23 16.77
CA ILE A 345 -29.61 -15.31 17.34
C ILE A 345 -29.59 -15.49 18.88
N PRO A 346 -28.76 -16.40 19.47
CA PRO A 346 -28.58 -16.47 20.92
C PRO A 346 -27.97 -15.20 21.53
N ALA A 347 -26.88 -14.69 20.96
CA ALA A 347 -26.15 -13.56 21.55
C ALA A 347 -26.99 -12.26 21.52
N MET A 348 -27.71 -11.99 20.44
CA MET A 348 -28.61 -10.83 20.33
C MET A 348 -29.81 -10.95 21.29
N ARG A 349 -30.32 -12.18 21.51
CA ARG A 349 -31.34 -12.47 22.52
C ARG A 349 -30.83 -12.21 23.94
N ASP A 350 -29.58 -12.59 24.24
CA ASP A 350 -28.97 -12.37 25.56
C ASP A 350 -28.67 -10.89 25.83
N ASN A 351 -28.20 -10.14 24.84
CA ASN A 351 -28.01 -8.68 24.98
C ASN A 351 -29.35 -7.95 25.21
N ILE A 352 -30.40 -8.31 24.47
CA ILE A 352 -31.75 -7.74 24.70
C ILE A 352 -32.26 -8.12 26.10
N LYS A 353 -31.97 -9.34 26.56
CA LYS A 353 -32.36 -9.82 27.90
C LYS A 353 -31.61 -9.06 29.00
N MET A 354 -30.31 -8.82 28.83
CA MET A 354 -29.48 -8.04 29.77
C MET A 354 -29.89 -6.57 29.82
N GLU A 355 -30.16 -5.94 28.66
CA GLU A 355 -30.65 -4.56 28.57
C GLU A 355 -32.02 -4.41 29.26
N LYS A 356 -32.93 -5.37 29.05
CA LYS A 356 -34.22 -5.43 29.75
C LYS A 356 -34.07 -5.65 31.26
N MET A 357 -33.16 -6.53 31.69
CA MET A 357 -32.87 -6.76 33.11
C MET A 357 -32.30 -5.51 33.78
N ARG A 358 -31.40 -4.80 33.11
CA ARG A 358 -30.84 -3.54 33.59
C ARG A 358 -31.92 -2.47 33.76
N LYS A 359 -32.78 -2.28 32.76
CA LYS A 359 -33.91 -1.35 32.86
C LYS A 359 -34.92 -1.75 33.94
N MET A 360 -35.18 -3.05 34.14
CA MET A 360 -36.01 -3.54 35.25
C MET A 360 -35.38 -3.25 36.61
N MET A 361 -34.07 -3.46 36.78
CA MET A 361 -33.37 -3.15 38.03
C MET A 361 -33.33 -1.64 38.30
N GLU A 362 -33.14 -0.80 37.28
CA GLU A 362 -33.21 0.67 37.40
C GLU A 362 -34.63 1.14 37.79
N MET A 363 -35.69 0.53 37.22
CA MET A 363 -37.08 0.82 37.63
C MET A 363 -37.41 0.36 39.05
N MET A 364 -36.86 -0.77 39.50
CA MET A 364 -37.03 -1.25 40.88
C MET A 364 -36.28 -0.39 41.91
N ASN A 365 -35.14 0.21 41.53
CA ASN A 365 -34.38 1.10 42.42
C ASN A 365 -34.99 2.50 42.52
N ASN A 366 -35.67 2.97 41.47
CA ASN A 366 -36.35 4.27 41.45
C ASN A 366 -37.79 4.22 42.00
N GLY A 367 -38.24 3.07 42.49
CA GLY A 367 -39.58 2.82 43.01
C GLY A 367 -39.61 2.38 44.48
N LYS A 368 -38.69 2.87 45.32
CA LYS A 368 -38.85 2.78 46.78
C LYS A 368 -39.48 4.09 47.30
N PRO A 369 -40.56 4.02 48.10
CA PRO A 369 -41.21 5.18 48.69
C PRO A 369 -40.30 5.93 49.66
#